data_AF-A0A2P4Z7X6-F1
#
_entry.id   AF-A0A2P4Z7X6-F1
#
_cell.length_a   1.000
_cell.length_b   1.000
_cell.length_c   1.000
_cell.angle_alpha   90.00
_cell.angle_beta   90.00
_cell.angle_gamma   90.00
#
_symmetry.space_group_name_H-M   'P 1'
#
loop_
_entity.id
_entity.type
_entity.pdbx_description
1 polymer ?
#
loop_
_entity_poly.entity_id
_entity_poly.type
_entity_poly.pdbx_seq_one_letter_code
_entity_poly.pdbx_strand_id
1 'polypeptide(L)'
;MLISEPALLESSLAVTTQHWAADVSRQQNAHFHSIRAVNALIQRINSGQAHTNAVLAVVCTMAIGGRLANDDIVWSIHMKGMTYLIRERYARGIFHLPSWFTDLLLSDSINNLFNFPRVYHSEIISSLNLHHNHPILRVATIYDGIAQLWESIALFQNCTQGLAFIVQRIEGLLAKLHHETQSLCLHESAAVQSTALALKIILYMSWPTPIEPNIAVLAGKLKEALCLTERNTCCYLDFSSFQLMIGAVSAEIGSSTRIWFLTKLKAAISVLQSRGWDTLLDLFNRVMIPNERIMAYLKNLWAELHTKKVANTIA
;
A
#
# COMPACT_ATOMS: atom_id res chain seq x y z
N MET A 1 -4.07 10.24 -20.27
CA MET A 1 -4.38 8.81 -20.09
C MET A 1 -5.87 8.57 -19.81
N LEU A 2 -6.47 9.19 -18.79
CA LEU A 2 -7.89 9.00 -18.44
C LEU A 2 -8.89 9.38 -19.55
N ILE A 3 -8.65 10.49 -20.25
CA ILE A 3 -9.54 10.98 -21.34
C ILE A 3 -9.31 10.19 -22.65
N SER A 4 -8.14 9.59 -22.80
CA SER A 4 -7.72 8.89 -24.04
C SER A 4 -8.04 7.39 -24.04
N GLU A 5 -8.43 6.81 -22.91
CA GLU A 5 -8.80 5.40 -22.79
C GLU A 5 -10.22 5.26 -22.20
N PRO A 6 -11.25 4.96 -23.03
CA PRO A 6 -12.63 4.84 -22.59
C PRO A 6 -12.83 3.79 -21.48
N ALA A 7 -12.14 2.64 -21.57
CA ALA A 7 -12.22 1.61 -20.53
C ALA A 7 -11.71 2.10 -19.17
N LEU A 8 -10.71 2.98 -19.16
CA LEU A 8 -10.14 3.54 -17.94
C LEU A 8 -11.08 4.58 -17.32
N LEU A 9 -11.73 5.39 -18.17
CA LEU A 9 -12.76 6.31 -17.72
C LEU A 9 -13.93 5.54 -17.09
N GLU A 10 -14.48 4.54 -17.79
CA GLU A 10 -15.61 3.74 -17.33
C GLU A 10 -15.29 2.99 -16.03
N SER A 11 -14.11 2.37 -15.91
CA SER A 11 -13.71 1.71 -14.66
C SER A 11 -13.52 2.70 -13.51
N SER A 12 -12.95 3.89 -13.79
CA SER A 12 -12.81 4.94 -12.78
C SER A 12 -14.17 5.46 -12.32
N LEU A 13 -15.13 5.65 -13.22
CA LEU A 13 -16.50 6.05 -12.91
C LEU A 13 -17.23 4.96 -12.12
N ALA A 14 -17.05 3.69 -12.47
CA ALA A 14 -17.62 2.57 -11.73
C ALA A 14 -17.15 2.58 -10.26
N VAL A 15 -15.82 2.58 -10.05
CA VAL A 15 -15.23 2.58 -8.70
C VAL A 15 -15.63 3.83 -7.93
N THR A 16 -15.59 5.00 -8.56
CA THR A 16 -15.94 6.25 -7.87
C THR A 16 -17.42 6.39 -7.59
N THR A 17 -18.29 5.85 -8.42
CA THR A 17 -19.74 5.94 -8.18
C THR A 17 -20.18 4.89 -7.16
N GLN A 18 -19.61 3.68 -7.22
CA GLN A 18 -19.89 2.61 -6.27
C GLN A 18 -19.47 2.97 -4.84
N HIS A 19 -18.29 3.58 -4.69
CA HIS A 19 -17.71 3.82 -3.38
C HIS A 19 -17.98 5.22 -2.84
N TRP A 20 -18.55 6.14 -3.61
CA TRP A 20 -18.68 7.52 -3.15
C TRP A 20 -20.12 8.00 -3.15
N ALA A 21 -21.06 7.07 -3.29
CA ALA A 21 -22.47 7.32 -3.08
C ALA A 21 -23.26 6.07 -2.65
N ALA A 22 -24.08 6.21 -1.62
CA ALA A 22 -24.84 5.11 -1.02
C ALA A 22 -26.23 4.90 -1.64
N ASP A 23 -26.69 5.75 -2.57
CA ASP A 23 -28.01 5.66 -3.17
C ASP A 23 -28.09 4.57 -4.25
N VAL A 24 -29.21 3.82 -4.22
CA VAL A 24 -29.46 2.67 -5.10
C VAL A 24 -29.33 3.02 -6.58
N SER A 25 -29.77 4.22 -6.99
CA SER A 25 -29.65 4.68 -8.38
C SER A 25 -28.20 4.89 -8.82
N ARG A 26 -27.32 5.38 -7.94
CA ARG A 26 -25.89 5.50 -8.24
C ARG A 26 -25.17 4.16 -8.17
N GLN A 27 -25.58 3.26 -7.29
CA GLN A 27 -25.10 1.88 -7.32
C GLN A 27 -25.43 1.19 -8.66
N GLN A 28 -26.63 1.41 -9.20
CA GLN A 28 -27.00 0.96 -10.55
C GLN A 28 -26.13 1.61 -11.63
N ASN A 29 -25.90 2.92 -11.56
CA ASN A 29 -25.01 3.61 -12.50
C ASN A 29 -23.57 3.07 -12.45
N ALA A 30 -23.06 2.81 -11.24
CA ALA A 30 -21.74 2.20 -11.07
C ALA A 30 -21.65 0.82 -11.72
N HIS A 31 -22.72 0.02 -11.60
CA HIS A 31 -22.82 -1.28 -12.27
C HIS A 31 -22.79 -1.14 -13.80
N PHE A 32 -23.54 -0.18 -14.37
CA PHE A 32 -23.49 0.08 -15.82
C PHE A 32 -22.10 0.50 -16.30
N HIS A 33 -21.42 1.38 -15.55
CA HIS A 33 -20.04 1.77 -15.84
C HIS A 33 -19.08 0.57 -15.76
N SER A 34 -19.27 -0.32 -14.79
CA SER A 34 -18.47 -1.55 -14.64
C SER A 34 -18.64 -2.48 -15.84
N ILE A 35 -19.88 -2.72 -16.29
CA ILE A 35 -20.17 -3.52 -17.49
C ILE A 35 -19.50 -2.92 -18.73
N ARG A 36 -19.60 -1.60 -18.91
CA ARG A 36 -18.98 -0.90 -20.05
C ARG A 36 -17.45 -1.03 -20.02
N ALA A 37 -16.84 -0.88 -18.84
CA ALA A 37 -15.40 -1.05 -18.66
C ALA A 37 -14.95 -2.47 -19.03
N VAL A 38 -15.67 -3.50 -18.55
CA VAL A 38 -15.39 -4.90 -18.87
C VAL A 38 -15.51 -5.17 -20.36
N ASN A 39 -16.60 -4.71 -21.00
CA ASN A 39 -16.82 -4.92 -22.42
C ASN A 39 -15.73 -4.26 -23.27
N ALA A 40 -15.36 -3.02 -22.95
CA ALA A 40 -14.28 -2.32 -23.63
C ALA A 40 -12.92 -3.02 -23.41
N LEU A 41 -12.66 -3.51 -22.20
CA LEU A 41 -11.46 -4.29 -21.89
C LEU A 41 -11.38 -5.58 -22.73
N ILE A 42 -12.48 -6.35 -22.82
CA ILE A 42 -12.56 -7.55 -23.64
C ILE A 42 -12.28 -7.23 -25.11
N GLN A 43 -12.85 -6.15 -25.65
CA GLN A 43 -12.57 -5.70 -27.02
C GLN A 43 -11.09 -5.35 -27.23
N ARG A 44 -10.45 -4.69 -26.27
CA ARG A 44 -9.01 -4.37 -26.33
C ARG A 44 -8.15 -5.63 -26.30
N ILE A 45 -8.50 -6.60 -25.46
CA ILE A 45 -7.77 -7.88 -25.40
C ILE A 45 -7.93 -8.64 -26.72
N ASN A 46 -9.15 -8.76 -27.24
CA ASN A 46 -9.44 -9.46 -28.48
C ASN A 46 -8.83 -8.80 -29.73
N SER A 47 -8.58 -7.49 -29.68
CA SER A 47 -7.86 -6.75 -30.73
C SER A 47 -6.33 -6.80 -30.59
N GLY A 48 -5.80 -7.62 -29.68
CA GLY A 48 -4.35 -7.82 -29.48
C GLY A 48 -3.66 -6.70 -28.71
N GLN A 49 -4.41 -5.79 -28.07
CA GLN A 49 -3.90 -4.63 -27.33
C GLN A 49 -3.74 -4.88 -25.83
N ALA A 50 -3.83 -6.13 -25.38
CA ALA A 50 -3.68 -6.54 -23.98
C ALA A 50 -2.37 -6.03 -23.35
N HIS A 51 -1.30 -5.94 -24.13
CA HIS A 51 0.02 -5.53 -23.66
C HIS A 51 0.15 -4.02 -23.35
N THR A 52 -0.85 -3.19 -23.64
CA THR A 52 -0.73 -1.73 -23.49
C THR A 52 -0.80 -1.26 -22.03
N ASN A 53 -0.15 -0.12 -21.74
CA ASN A 53 -0.19 0.49 -20.40
C ASN A 53 -1.62 0.88 -19.98
N ALA A 54 -2.47 1.20 -20.97
CA ALA A 54 -3.85 1.58 -20.75
C ALA A 54 -4.69 0.40 -20.22
N VAL A 55 -4.58 -0.77 -20.84
CA VAL A 55 -5.25 -2.00 -20.36
C VAL A 55 -4.75 -2.37 -18.96
N LEU A 56 -3.45 -2.27 -18.69
CA LEU A 56 -2.90 -2.50 -17.35
C LEU A 56 -3.50 -1.54 -16.30
N ALA A 57 -3.64 -0.25 -16.64
CA ALA A 57 -4.27 0.73 -15.77
C ALA A 57 -5.74 0.42 -15.49
N VAL A 58 -6.52 -0.02 -16.49
CA VAL A 58 -7.93 -0.41 -16.31
C VAL A 58 -8.05 -1.55 -15.30
N VAL A 59 -7.30 -2.64 -15.49
CA VAL A 59 -7.39 -3.81 -14.58
C VAL A 59 -6.89 -3.44 -13.18
N CYS A 60 -5.86 -2.60 -13.08
CA CYS A 60 -5.40 -2.05 -11.81
C CYS A 60 -6.49 -1.24 -11.08
N THR A 61 -7.22 -0.38 -11.80
CA THR A 61 -8.34 0.39 -11.24
C THR A 61 -9.47 -0.52 -10.78
N MET A 62 -9.83 -1.54 -11.57
CA MET A 62 -10.86 -2.51 -11.21
C MET A 62 -10.47 -3.34 -9.98
N ALA A 63 -9.20 -3.75 -9.88
CA ALA A 63 -8.67 -4.40 -8.69
C ALA A 63 -8.81 -3.53 -7.43
N ILE A 64 -8.39 -2.27 -7.50
CA ILE A 64 -8.56 -1.33 -6.38
C ILE A 64 -10.05 -1.21 -6.01
N GLY A 65 -10.94 -1.18 -7.01
CA GLY A 65 -12.39 -1.21 -6.82
C GLY A 65 -12.89 -2.45 -6.05
N GLY A 66 -12.41 -3.63 -6.40
CA GLY A 66 -12.73 -4.88 -5.69
C GLY A 66 -12.23 -4.86 -4.25
N ARG A 67 -11.01 -4.37 -4.01
CA ARG A 67 -10.46 -4.26 -2.66
C ARG A 67 -11.23 -3.25 -1.79
N LEU A 68 -11.61 -2.11 -2.38
CA LEU A 68 -12.46 -1.10 -1.75
C LEU A 68 -13.83 -1.66 -1.34
N ALA A 69 -14.40 -2.55 -2.16
CA ALA A 69 -15.65 -3.23 -1.88
C ALA A 69 -15.52 -4.36 -0.84
N ASN A 70 -14.30 -4.64 -0.37
CA ASN A 70 -13.98 -5.82 0.43
C ASN A 70 -14.47 -7.12 -0.26
N ASP A 71 -14.35 -7.16 -1.59
CA ASP A 71 -14.69 -8.31 -2.42
C ASP A 71 -13.39 -8.98 -2.89
N ASP A 72 -12.91 -9.92 -2.07
CA ASP A 72 -11.65 -10.63 -2.31
C ASP A 72 -11.71 -11.52 -3.57
N ILE A 73 -12.91 -11.96 -3.97
CA ILE A 73 -13.10 -12.76 -5.18
C ILE A 73 -12.86 -11.88 -6.41
N VAL A 74 -13.55 -10.73 -6.48
CA VAL A 74 -13.37 -9.76 -7.57
C VAL A 74 -11.94 -9.25 -7.62
N TRP A 75 -11.37 -8.92 -6.46
CA TRP A 75 -9.97 -8.51 -6.36
C TRP A 75 -9.01 -9.59 -6.91
N SER A 76 -9.17 -10.85 -6.50
CA SER A 76 -8.35 -11.97 -6.98
C SER A 76 -8.46 -12.20 -8.49
N ILE A 77 -9.67 -12.10 -9.05
CA ILE A 77 -9.90 -12.18 -10.50
C ILE A 77 -9.08 -11.11 -11.23
N HIS A 78 -9.10 -9.86 -10.75
CA HIS A 78 -8.34 -8.78 -11.36
C HIS A 78 -6.82 -8.92 -11.15
N MET A 79 -6.36 -9.49 -10.02
CA MET A 79 -4.94 -9.82 -9.83
C MET A 79 -4.47 -10.83 -10.88
N LYS A 80 -5.22 -11.92 -11.10
CA LYS A 80 -4.92 -12.92 -12.14
C LYS A 80 -4.91 -12.29 -13.54
N GLY A 81 -5.86 -11.40 -13.80
CA GLY A 81 -5.89 -10.60 -15.02
C GLY A 81 -4.60 -9.79 -15.20
N MET A 82 -4.16 -9.04 -14.19
CA MET A 82 -2.91 -8.28 -14.25
C MET A 82 -1.68 -9.18 -14.46
N THR A 83 -1.61 -10.32 -13.77
CA THR A 83 -0.55 -11.33 -13.97
C THR A 83 -0.49 -11.76 -15.44
N TYR A 84 -1.63 -12.04 -16.07
CA TYR A 84 -1.69 -12.38 -17.49
C TYR A 84 -1.18 -11.24 -18.38
N LEU A 85 -1.60 -9.99 -18.14
CA LEU A 85 -1.17 -8.85 -18.93
C LEU A 85 0.35 -8.61 -18.85
N ILE A 86 0.95 -8.80 -17.67
CA ILE A 86 2.41 -8.70 -17.49
C ILE A 86 3.13 -9.77 -18.31
N ARG A 87 2.66 -11.02 -18.27
CA ARG A 87 3.24 -12.11 -19.06
C ARG A 87 3.11 -11.88 -20.57
N GLU A 88 1.97 -11.38 -21.02
CA GLU A 88 1.73 -11.03 -22.43
C GLU A 88 2.68 -9.92 -22.91
N ARG A 89 2.96 -8.92 -22.06
CA ARG A 89 3.98 -7.89 -22.35
C ARG A 89 5.36 -8.51 -22.54
N TYR A 90 5.75 -9.42 -21.65
CA TYR A 90 7.05 -10.09 -21.71
C TYR A 90 7.19 -10.99 -22.93
N ALA A 91 6.14 -11.74 -23.30
CA ALA A 91 6.09 -12.53 -24.52
C ALA A 91 6.31 -11.68 -25.79
N ARG A 92 6.00 -10.39 -25.74
CA ARG A 92 6.19 -9.42 -26.83
C ARG A 92 7.49 -8.61 -26.71
N GLY A 93 8.38 -8.94 -25.78
CA GLY A 93 9.64 -8.23 -25.57
C GLY A 93 9.52 -6.90 -24.81
N ILE A 94 8.36 -6.62 -24.20
CA ILE A 94 8.11 -5.39 -23.43
C ILE A 94 8.41 -5.65 -21.94
N PHE A 95 9.70 -5.66 -21.59
CA PHE A 95 10.16 -6.06 -20.25
C PHE A 95 10.02 -4.97 -19.18
N HIS A 96 9.90 -3.71 -19.58
CA HIS A 96 9.75 -2.60 -18.64
C HIS A 96 8.27 -2.43 -18.23
N LEU A 97 8.05 -2.27 -16.93
CA LEU A 97 6.76 -1.82 -16.40
C LEU A 97 6.64 -0.30 -16.52
N PRO A 98 5.42 0.24 -16.63
CA PRO A 98 5.20 1.67 -16.47
C PRO A 98 5.65 2.12 -15.08
N SER A 99 6.34 3.27 -15.00
CA SER A 99 6.85 3.81 -13.74
C SER A 99 5.76 3.92 -12.67
N TRP A 100 4.57 4.46 -13.02
CA TRP A 100 3.43 4.57 -12.11
C TRP A 100 3.01 3.23 -11.48
N PHE A 101 3.16 2.12 -12.21
CA PHE A 101 2.76 0.80 -11.75
C PHE A 101 3.80 0.21 -10.81
N THR A 102 5.08 0.31 -11.17
CA THR A 102 6.21 -0.03 -10.28
C THR A 102 6.13 0.73 -8.98
N ASP A 103 5.87 2.03 -9.07
CA ASP A 103 5.66 2.92 -7.95
C ASP A 103 4.51 2.44 -7.05
N LEU A 104 3.35 2.19 -7.65
CA LEU A 104 2.18 1.72 -6.92
C LEU A 104 2.49 0.40 -6.19
N LEU A 105 3.12 -0.58 -6.86
CA LEU A 105 3.53 -1.85 -6.25
C LEU A 105 4.50 -1.65 -5.08
N LEU A 106 5.48 -0.75 -5.21
CA LEU A 106 6.44 -0.44 -4.15
C LEU A 106 5.74 0.13 -2.91
N SER A 107 4.87 1.12 -3.08
CA SER A 107 4.09 1.66 -1.96
C SER A 107 3.14 0.62 -1.36
N ASP A 108 2.51 -0.17 -2.22
CA ASP A 108 1.53 -1.15 -1.79
C ASP A 108 2.13 -2.38 -1.10
N SER A 109 3.41 -2.65 -1.34
CA SER A 109 4.17 -3.68 -0.59
C SER A 109 4.16 -3.41 0.92
N ILE A 110 4.13 -2.14 1.33
CA ILE A 110 4.02 -1.77 2.74
C ILE A 110 2.62 -2.07 3.26
N ASN A 111 1.56 -1.84 2.48
CA ASN A 111 0.21 -2.21 2.92
C ASN A 111 0.03 -3.72 2.98
N ASN A 112 0.71 -4.48 2.09
CA ASN A 112 0.71 -5.93 2.13
C ASN A 112 1.26 -6.47 3.46
N LEU A 113 2.29 -5.84 4.04
CA LEU A 113 2.84 -6.24 5.37
C LEU A 113 1.78 -6.17 6.47
N PHE A 114 0.79 -5.32 6.26
CA PHE A 114 -0.29 -5.07 7.18
C PHE A 114 -1.59 -5.75 6.73
N ASN A 115 -1.48 -6.80 5.89
CA ASN A 115 -2.58 -7.59 5.33
C ASN A 115 -3.60 -6.79 4.50
N PHE A 116 -3.24 -5.58 4.06
CA PHE A 116 -4.11 -4.71 3.27
C PHE A 116 -3.53 -4.42 1.86
N PRO A 117 -3.15 -5.44 1.05
CA PRO A 117 -2.72 -5.16 -0.31
C PRO A 117 -3.87 -4.57 -1.12
N ARG A 118 -3.57 -3.54 -1.92
CA ARG A 118 -4.49 -2.96 -2.92
C ARG A 118 -4.26 -3.60 -4.29
N VAL A 119 -2.99 -3.79 -4.65
CA VAL A 119 -2.54 -4.37 -5.94
C VAL A 119 -1.29 -5.23 -5.82
N TYR A 120 -0.59 -5.22 -4.69
CA TYR A 120 0.55 -6.10 -4.44
C TYR A 120 0.06 -7.55 -4.32
N HIS A 121 0.64 -8.45 -5.11
CA HIS A 121 0.23 -9.85 -5.14
C HIS A 121 1.41 -10.76 -5.51
N SER A 122 1.51 -11.93 -4.87
CA SER A 122 2.63 -12.88 -5.06
C SER A 122 2.76 -13.36 -6.51
N GLU A 123 1.65 -13.57 -7.22
CA GLU A 123 1.69 -13.98 -8.64
C GLU A 123 2.24 -12.88 -9.56
N ILE A 124 2.01 -11.61 -9.22
CA ILE A 124 2.59 -10.47 -9.94
C ILE A 124 4.10 -10.50 -9.72
N ILE A 125 4.55 -10.58 -8.46
CA ILE A 125 5.98 -10.66 -8.11
C ILE A 125 6.66 -11.84 -8.81
N SER A 126 6.02 -13.01 -8.80
CA SER A 126 6.52 -14.22 -9.47
C SER A 126 6.68 -14.02 -10.97
N SER A 127 5.74 -13.30 -11.60
CA SER A 127 5.81 -13.01 -13.04
C SER A 127 6.92 -12.02 -13.37
N LEU A 128 7.22 -11.07 -12.47
CA LEU A 128 8.34 -10.13 -12.62
C LEU A 128 9.71 -10.80 -12.45
N ASN A 129 9.78 -11.91 -11.71
CA ASN A 129 11.05 -12.62 -11.48
C ASN A 129 11.62 -13.26 -12.77
N LEU A 130 10.80 -13.42 -13.81
CA LEU A 130 11.21 -14.02 -15.08
C LEU A 130 12.29 -13.21 -15.83
N HIS A 131 12.43 -11.91 -15.56
CA HIS A 131 13.38 -11.03 -16.25
C HIS A 131 14.12 -10.08 -15.28
N HIS A 132 14.91 -10.67 -14.38
CA HIS A 132 15.69 -10.11 -13.25
C HIS A 132 16.05 -8.60 -13.24
N ASN A 133 16.23 -8.06 -12.02
CA ASN A 133 16.65 -6.70 -11.61
C ASN A 133 15.57 -5.66 -11.28
N HIS A 134 14.32 -6.06 -11.06
CA HIS A 134 13.32 -5.11 -10.59
C HIS A 134 13.47 -4.83 -9.07
N PRO A 135 13.50 -3.55 -8.62
CA PRO A 135 13.63 -3.21 -7.18
C PRO A 135 12.56 -3.87 -6.30
N ILE A 136 11.36 -4.13 -6.85
CA ILE A 136 10.29 -4.82 -6.14
C ILE A 136 10.67 -6.26 -5.71
N LEU A 137 11.54 -6.96 -6.45
CA LEU A 137 11.97 -8.32 -6.10
C LEU A 137 12.85 -8.30 -4.85
N ARG A 138 13.70 -7.27 -4.72
CA ARG A 138 14.49 -7.02 -3.50
C ARG A 138 13.58 -6.69 -2.32
N VAL A 139 12.56 -5.86 -2.55
CA VAL A 139 11.54 -5.55 -1.53
C VAL A 139 10.78 -6.80 -1.10
N ALA A 140 10.40 -7.67 -2.03
CA ALA A 140 9.74 -8.94 -1.74
C ALA A 140 10.64 -9.88 -0.89
N THR A 141 11.95 -9.92 -1.15
CA THR A 141 12.89 -10.69 -0.32
C THR A 141 12.95 -10.15 1.12
N ILE A 142 12.97 -8.83 1.28
CA ILE A 142 12.93 -8.18 2.61
C ILE A 142 11.60 -8.46 3.31
N TYR A 143 10.49 -8.46 2.58
CA TYR A 143 9.18 -8.83 3.10
C TYR A 143 9.20 -10.22 3.72
N ASP A 144 9.73 -11.21 3.01
CA ASP A 144 9.79 -12.60 3.49
C ASP A 144 10.65 -12.70 4.77
N GLY A 145 11.73 -11.92 4.86
CA GLY A 145 12.53 -11.84 6.07
C GLY A 145 11.84 -11.11 7.23
N ILE A 146 11.03 -10.09 6.96
CA ILE A 146 10.18 -9.43 7.99
C ILE A 146 9.12 -10.40 8.52
N ALA A 147 8.50 -11.21 7.65
CA ALA A 147 7.57 -12.24 8.09
C ALA A 147 8.25 -13.23 9.05
N GLN A 148 9.44 -13.74 8.69
CA GLN A 148 10.23 -14.61 9.57
C GLN A 148 10.65 -13.95 10.88
N LEU A 149 10.95 -12.63 10.84
CA LEU A 149 11.24 -11.84 12.04
C LEU A 149 10.03 -11.78 12.96
N TRP A 150 8.85 -11.45 12.43
CA TRP A 150 7.62 -11.36 13.21
C TRP A 150 7.19 -12.70 13.78
N GLU A 151 7.34 -13.80 13.03
CA GLU A 151 7.17 -15.16 13.55
C GLU A 151 8.12 -15.44 14.73
N SER A 152 9.39 -15.04 14.61
CA SER A 152 10.38 -15.23 15.68
C SER A 152 10.05 -14.40 16.93
N ILE A 153 9.53 -13.19 16.75
CA ILE A 153 9.04 -12.32 17.84
C ILE A 153 7.81 -12.95 18.51
N ALA A 154 6.86 -13.45 17.74
CA ALA A 154 5.69 -14.13 18.28
C ALA A 154 6.08 -15.40 19.05
N LEU A 155 7.08 -16.15 18.59
CA LEU A 155 7.65 -17.28 19.32
C LEU A 155 8.30 -16.84 20.64
N PHE A 156 9.07 -15.75 20.64
CA PHE A 156 9.67 -15.18 21.85
C PHE A 156 8.62 -14.82 22.91
N GLN A 157 7.51 -14.20 22.49
CA GLN A 157 6.42 -13.80 23.39
C GLN A 157 5.69 -15.00 24.03
N ASN A 158 5.64 -16.14 23.34
CA ASN A 158 4.87 -17.31 23.77
C ASN A 158 5.72 -18.43 24.40
N CYS A 159 7.05 -18.36 24.32
CA CYS A 159 7.95 -19.40 24.85
C CYS A 159 8.53 -19.01 26.21
N THR A 160 8.66 -19.97 27.12
CA THR A 160 9.36 -19.80 28.41
C THR A 160 10.76 -20.40 28.42
N GLN A 161 11.11 -21.18 27.40
CA GLN A 161 12.38 -21.90 27.28
C GLN A 161 13.13 -21.47 26.01
N GLY A 162 14.47 -21.55 26.03
CA GLY A 162 15.29 -21.25 24.85
C GLY A 162 15.32 -19.78 24.43
N LEU A 163 14.93 -18.85 25.31
CA LEU A 163 14.82 -17.41 25.01
C LEU A 163 16.10 -16.81 24.42
N ALA A 164 17.28 -17.20 24.92
CA ALA A 164 18.56 -16.71 24.41
C ALA A 164 18.77 -17.04 22.92
N PHE A 165 18.40 -18.25 22.49
CA PHE A 165 18.49 -18.66 21.10
C PHE A 165 17.50 -17.89 20.21
N ILE A 166 16.27 -17.66 20.71
CA ILE A 166 15.25 -16.90 19.98
C ILE A 166 15.68 -15.43 19.83
N VAL A 167 16.20 -14.81 20.89
CA VAL A 167 16.74 -13.44 20.83
C VAL A 167 17.89 -13.34 19.83
N GLN A 168 18.85 -14.27 19.88
CA GLN A 168 19.96 -14.29 18.91
C GLN A 168 19.46 -14.41 17.46
N ARG A 169 18.44 -15.23 17.22
CA ARG A 169 17.81 -15.35 15.90
C ARG A 169 17.14 -14.04 15.47
N ILE A 170 16.39 -13.39 16.37
CA ILE A 170 15.73 -12.11 16.11
C ILE A 170 16.77 -11.04 15.76
N GLU A 171 17.82 -10.91 16.57
CA GLU A 171 18.90 -9.94 16.35
C GLU A 171 19.64 -10.19 15.04
N GLY A 172 19.92 -11.46 14.70
CA GLY A 172 20.52 -11.84 13.43
C GLY A 172 19.65 -11.48 12.23
N LEU A 173 18.34 -11.74 12.30
CA LEU A 173 17.38 -11.35 11.25
C LEU A 173 17.30 -9.83 11.11
N LEU A 174 17.21 -9.08 12.22
CA LEU A 174 17.19 -7.62 12.22
C LEU A 174 18.45 -7.04 11.56
N ALA A 175 19.64 -7.52 11.94
CA ALA A 175 20.90 -7.05 11.37
C ALA A 175 20.94 -7.25 9.84
N LYS A 176 20.54 -8.43 9.37
CA LYS A 176 20.43 -8.74 7.94
C LYS A 176 19.44 -7.80 7.23
N LEU A 177 18.23 -7.65 7.77
CA LEU A 177 17.18 -6.82 7.17
C LEU A 177 17.54 -5.33 7.17
N HIS A 178 18.21 -4.84 8.22
CA HIS A 178 18.74 -3.47 8.24
C HIS A 178 19.80 -3.24 7.16
N HIS A 179 20.67 -4.22 6.92
CA HIS A 179 21.66 -4.13 5.84
C HIS A 179 21.00 -4.10 4.46
N GLU A 180 20.04 -4.99 4.20
CA GLU A 180 19.32 -5.06 2.92
C GLU A 180 18.51 -3.80 2.64
N THR A 181 17.78 -3.30 3.64
CA THR A 181 17.00 -2.05 3.53
C THR A 181 17.90 -0.83 3.37
N GLN A 182 19.06 -0.78 4.03
CA GLN A 182 20.04 0.30 3.85
C GLN A 182 20.57 0.34 2.42
N SER A 183 20.84 -0.81 1.80
CA SER A 183 21.24 -0.87 0.39
C SER A 183 20.16 -0.34 -0.55
N LEU A 184 18.86 -0.58 -0.25
CA LEU A 184 17.77 0.01 -1.03
C LEU A 184 17.62 1.52 -0.86
N CYS A 185 17.95 2.08 0.31
CA CYS A 185 17.94 3.53 0.52
C CYS A 185 18.93 4.29 -0.39
N LEU A 186 19.93 3.61 -0.96
CA LEU A 186 20.89 4.21 -1.88
C LEU A 186 20.39 4.23 -3.34
N HIS A 187 19.21 3.67 -3.62
CA HIS A 187 18.64 3.67 -4.95
C HIS A 187 18.21 5.08 -5.38
N GLU A 188 18.36 5.43 -6.66
CA GLU A 188 18.01 6.76 -7.20
C GLU A 188 16.51 7.08 -7.21
N SER A 189 15.63 6.09 -7.08
CA SER A 189 14.18 6.28 -7.21
C SER A 189 13.58 6.67 -5.86
N ALA A 190 12.89 7.80 -5.82
CA ALA A 190 12.17 8.28 -4.63
C ALA A 190 11.13 7.26 -4.10
N ALA A 191 10.50 6.50 -5.00
CA ALA A 191 9.56 5.42 -4.64
C ALA A 191 10.27 4.25 -3.94
N VAL A 192 11.45 3.86 -4.42
CA VAL A 192 12.26 2.82 -3.77
C VAL A 192 12.78 3.31 -2.43
N GLN A 193 13.28 4.56 -2.37
CA GLN A 193 13.78 5.16 -1.13
C GLN A 193 12.69 5.29 -0.07
N SER A 194 11.51 5.80 -0.41
CA SER A 194 10.38 5.91 0.53
C SER A 194 9.91 4.53 1.04
N THR A 195 9.90 3.52 0.17
CA THR A 195 9.61 2.13 0.56
C THR A 195 10.67 1.60 1.53
N ALA A 196 11.96 1.77 1.20
CA ALA A 196 13.07 1.34 2.04
C ALA A 196 13.08 2.04 3.41
N LEU A 197 12.83 3.35 3.44
CA LEU A 197 12.73 4.13 4.69
C LEU A 197 11.57 3.67 5.55
N ALA A 198 10.39 3.39 4.97
CA ALA A 198 9.26 2.82 5.69
C ALA A 198 9.60 1.44 6.27
N LEU A 199 10.25 0.56 5.50
CA LEU A 199 10.71 -0.74 5.99
C LEU A 199 11.72 -0.59 7.15
N LYS A 200 12.69 0.32 7.04
CA LYS A 200 13.64 0.59 8.12
C LYS A 200 12.95 1.01 9.40
N ILE A 201 11.98 1.92 9.31
CA ILE A 201 11.18 2.36 10.45
C ILE A 201 10.41 1.17 11.05
N ILE A 202 9.75 0.36 10.22
CA ILE A 202 9.03 -0.85 10.66
C ILE A 202 9.96 -1.79 11.42
N LEU A 203 11.18 -2.03 10.94
CA LEU A 203 12.16 -2.87 11.63
C LEU A 203 12.51 -2.32 13.02
N TYR A 204 12.81 -1.03 13.14
CA TYR A 204 13.10 -0.39 14.44
C TYR A 204 11.91 -0.39 15.39
N MET A 205 10.69 -0.30 14.87
CA MET A 205 9.48 -0.39 15.68
C MET A 205 9.12 -1.82 16.08
N SER A 206 9.62 -2.83 15.35
CA SER A 206 9.25 -4.24 15.56
C SER A 206 9.88 -4.83 16.81
N TRP A 207 11.10 -4.42 17.18
CA TRP A 207 11.89 -5.00 18.28
C TRP A 207 12.68 -3.93 19.03
N PRO A 208 12.78 -3.97 20.37
CA PRO A 208 13.60 -3.03 21.12
C PRO A 208 15.09 -3.28 20.85
N THR A 209 15.74 -2.37 20.12
CA THR A 209 17.18 -2.42 19.84
C THR A 209 17.93 -1.47 20.78
N PRO A 210 19.09 -1.87 21.35
CA PRO A 210 19.84 -1.04 22.29
C PRO A 210 20.46 0.22 21.66
N ILE A 211 20.67 0.19 20.35
CA ILE A 211 21.02 1.37 19.55
C ILE A 211 19.71 1.83 18.90
N GLU A 212 19.05 2.82 19.49
CA GLU A 212 17.90 3.46 18.86
C GLU A 212 18.40 4.56 17.92
N PRO A 213 18.44 4.35 16.59
CA PRO A 213 18.55 5.49 15.71
C PRO A 213 17.36 6.41 15.93
N ASN A 214 17.56 7.70 15.71
CA ASN A 214 16.49 8.65 15.82
C ASN A 214 15.43 8.36 14.73
N ILE A 215 14.40 7.58 15.09
CA ILE A 215 13.29 7.18 14.23
C ILE A 215 12.58 8.43 13.67
N ALA A 216 12.56 9.55 14.40
CA ALA A 216 12.01 10.80 13.91
C ALA A 216 12.81 11.40 12.74
N VAL A 217 14.14 11.22 12.71
CA VAL A 217 14.98 11.59 11.55
C VAL A 217 14.62 10.73 10.34
N LEU A 218 14.39 9.43 10.52
CA LEU A 218 13.95 8.55 9.45
C LEU A 218 12.56 8.96 8.92
N ALA A 219 11.65 9.37 9.80
CA ALA A 219 10.34 9.90 9.40
C ALA A 219 10.47 11.19 8.59
N GLY A 220 11.42 12.07 8.93
CA GLY A 220 11.76 13.27 8.14
C GLY A 220 12.21 12.92 6.73
N LYS A 221 13.16 11.98 6.60
CA LYS A 221 13.63 11.47 5.30
C LYS A 221 12.51 10.79 4.50
N LEU A 222 11.63 10.04 5.18
CA LEU A 222 10.48 9.40 4.54
C LEU A 222 9.53 10.45 3.94
N LYS A 223 9.23 11.52 4.68
CA LYS A 223 8.45 12.65 4.17
C LYS A 223 9.10 13.25 2.93
N GLU A 224 10.41 13.53 2.96
CA GLU A 224 11.14 14.09 1.80
C GLU A 224 11.03 13.18 0.58
N ALA A 225 11.30 11.87 0.74
CA ALA A 225 11.19 10.91 -0.35
C ALA A 225 9.75 10.79 -0.91
N LEU A 226 8.74 10.82 -0.03
CA LEU A 226 7.33 10.82 -0.45
C LEU A 226 6.94 12.09 -1.21
N CYS A 227 7.45 13.25 -0.80
CA CYS A 227 7.25 14.52 -1.53
C CYS A 227 7.88 14.52 -2.92
N LEU A 228 9.00 13.79 -3.10
CA LEU A 228 9.69 13.66 -4.39
C LEU A 228 9.08 12.57 -5.30
N THR A 229 8.20 11.73 -4.76
CA THR A 229 7.56 10.69 -5.54
C THR A 229 6.44 11.32 -6.37
N GLU A 230 6.57 11.34 -7.70
CA GLU A 230 5.60 11.93 -8.63
C GLU A 230 4.29 11.14 -8.66
N ARG A 231 3.46 11.30 -7.62
CA ARG A 231 2.15 10.65 -7.53
C ARG A 231 1.07 11.65 -7.23
N ASN A 232 0.12 11.73 -8.17
CA ASN A 232 -1.21 12.21 -7.86
C ASN A 232 -1.97 11.08 -7.17
N THR A 233 -1.74 10.91 -5.86
CA THR A 233 -2.53 9.98 -5.06
C THR A 233 -3.95 10.53 -4.89
N CYS A 234 -4.95 9.66 -5.02
CA CYS A 234 -6.32 10.01 -4.62
C CYS A 234 -6.47 9.87 -3.11
N CYS A 235 -7.50 10.48 -2.52
CA CYS A 235 -7.69 10.45 -1.07
C CYS A 235 -7.82 9.02 -0.51
N TYR A 236 -8.31 8.05 -1.29
CA TYR A 236 -8.29 6.66 -0.85
C TYR A 236 -6.87 6.11 -0.71
N LEU A 237 -5.99 6.37 -1.69
CA LEU A 237 -4.62 5.89 -1.63
C LEU A 237 -3.84 6.52 -0.48
N ASP A 238 -4.12 7.79 -0.16
CA ASP A 238 -3.56 8.47 1.00
C ASP A 238 -4.11 7.90 2.32
N PHE A 239 -5.43 7.76 2.43
CA PHE A 239 -6.08 7.17 3.61
C PHE A 239 -5.56 5.76 3.92
N SER A 240 -5.38 4.95 2.88
CA SER A 240 -4.91 3.57 3.00
C SER A 240 -3.40 3.39 2.93
N SER A 241 -2.62 4.47 3.03
CA SER A 241 -1.16 4.39 2.97
C SER A 241 -0.56 4.10 4.34
N PHE A 242 -0.13 2.86 4.54
CA PHE A 242 0.66 2.51 5.73
C PHE A 242 2.01 3.23 5.77
N GLN A 243 2.56 3.67 4.64
CA GLN A 243 3.75 4.54 4.65
C GLN A 243 3.47 5.88 5.35
N LEU A 244 2.31 6.49 5.10
CA LEU A 244 1.92 7.73 5.77
C LEU A 244 1.67 7.49 7.27
N MET A 245 1.03 6.38 7.63
CA MET A 245 0.75 6.03 9.02
C MET A 245 2.02 5.76 9.81
N ILE A 246 2.93 4.94 9.25
CA ILE A 246 4.23 4.63 9.83
C ILE A 246 5.08 5.89 9.98
N GLY A 247 5.05 6.80 9.00
CA GLY A 247 5.68 8.11 9.12
C GLY A 247 5.10 8.96 10.26
N ALA A 248 3.77 8.98 10.41
CA ALA A 248 3.08 9.76 11.44
C ALA A 248 3.40 9.28 12.87
N VAL A 249 3.40 7.97 13.11
CA VAL A 249 3.73 7.40 14.44
C VAL A 249 5.20 7.53 14.81
N SER A 250 6.06 7.64 13.81
CA SER A 250 7.52 7.68 13.96
C SER A 250 8.08 9.08 14.11
N ALA A 251 7.35 10.08 13.62
CA ALA A 251 7.75 11.48 13.72
C ALA A 251 7.52 12.01 15.14
N GLU A 252 8.42 12.90 15.57
CA GLU A 252 8.35 13.54 16.89
C GLU A 252 7.05 14.34 17.07
N ILE A 253 6.45 14.24 18.26
CA ILE A 253 5.21 14.95 18.61
C ILE A 253 5.44 16.46 18.50
N GLY A 254 4.53 17.15 17.81
CA GLY A 254 4.64 18.60 17.56
C GLY A 254 5.57 19.00 16.41
N SER A 255 6.35 18.08 15.84
CA SER A 255 7.23 18.38 14.71
C SER A 255 6.46 18.70 13.42
N SER A 256 7.06 19.52 12.56
CA SER A 256 6.52 19.83 11.22
C SER A 256 6.42 18.59 10.32
N THR A 257 7.27 17.58 10.55
CA THR A 257 7.21 16.28 9.88
C THR A 257 5.93 15.54 10.25
N ARG A 258 5.64 15.42 11.56
CA ARG A 258 4.42 14.76 12.04
C ARG A 258 3.16 15.47 11.56
N ILE A 259 3.15 16.81 11.64
CA ILE A 259 2.02 17.63 11.17
C ILE A 259 1.74 17.37 9.69
N TRP A 260 2.77 17.24 8.86
CA TRP A 260 2.61 16.96 7.43
C TRP A 260 1.90 15.61 7.18
N PHE A 261 2.36 14.53 7.82
CA PHE A 261 1.71 13.21 7.68
C PHE A 261 0.26 13.24 8.15
N LEU A 262 0.00 13.82 9.33
CA LEU A 262 -1.34 13.92 9.87
C LEU A 262 -2.26 14.78 9.01
N THR A 263 -1.75 15.86 8.41
CA THR A 263 -2.54 16.71 7.53
C THR A 263 -2.99 15.94 6.30
N LYS A 264 -2.10 15.16 5.68
CA LYS A 264 -2.44 14.29 4.53
C LYS A 264 -3.50 13.25 4.91
N LEU A 265 -3.30 12.53 6.01
CA LEU A 265 -4.25 11.52 6.49
C LEU A 265 -5.61 12.13 6.86
N LYS A 266 -5.64 13.25 7.59
CA LYS A 266 -6.89 13.93 7.98
C LYS A 266 -7.64 14.51 6.79
N ALA A 267 -6.93 15.09 5.83
CA ALA A 267 -7.55 15.58 4.59
C ALA A 267 -8.21 14.43 3.83
N ALA A 268 -7.52 13.29 3.71
CA ALA A 268 -8.06 12.10 3.05
C ALA A 268 -9.31 11.56 3.77
N ILE A 269 -9.25 11.41 5.09
CA ILE A 269 -10.38 10.96 5.93
C ILE A 269 -11.57 11.91 5.78
N SER A 270 -11.34 13.22 5.89
CA SER A 270 -12.40 14.22 5.80
C SER A 270 -13.13 14.17 4.45
N VAL A 271 -12.38 14.02 3.34
CA VAL A 271 -12.97 13.88 2.00
C VAL A 271 -13.80 12.60 1.90
N LEU A 272 -13.30 11.48 2.41
CA LEU A 272 -14.03 10.20 2.37
C LEU A 272 -15.31 10.25 3.24
N GLN A 273 -15.22 10.77 4.47
CA GLN A 273 -16.37 10.94 5.37
C GLN A 273 -17.44 11.87 4.77
N SER A 274 -17.04 12.98 4.15
CA SER A 274 -17.97 13.89 3.48
C SER A 274 -18.78 13.23 2.35
N ARG A 275 -18.35 12.05 1.91
CA ARG A 275 -18.95 11.27 0.84
C ARG A 275 -19.61 9.98 1.34
N GLY A 276 -19.88 9.90 2.65
CA GLY A 276 -20.65 8.82 3.27
C GLY A 276 -19.83 7.58 3.66
N TRP A 277 -18.50 7.67 3.63
CA TRP A 277 -17.62 6.62 4.18
C TRP A 277 -17.43 6.85 5.68
N ASP A 278 -18.45 6.48 6.47
CA ASP A 278 -18.44 6.68 7.92
C ASP A 278 -17.73 5.56 8.70
N THR A 279 -17.62 4.37 8.10
CA THR A 279 -17.00 3.16 8.69
C THR A 279 -15.57 2.90 8.20
N LEU A 280 -14.91 3.94 7.66
CA LEU A 280 -13.53 3.89 7.14
C LEU A 280 -12.55 3.13 8.03
N LEU A 281 -12.65 3.38 9.33
CA LEU A 281 -11.65 2.94 10.30
C LEU A 281 -11.95 1.51 10.79
N ASP A 282 -13.18 1.01 10.57
CA ASP A 282 -13.52 -0.40 10.77
C ASP A 282 -12.85 -1.31 9.72
N LEU A 283 -12.53 -0.77 8.54
CA LEU A 283 -11.78 -1.50 7.50
C LEU A 283 -10.40 -1.92 8.01
N PHE A 284 -9.72 -1.07 8.80
CA PHE A 284 -8.41 -1.37 9.38
C PHE A 284 -8.50 -2.20 10.66
N ASN A 285 -9.59 -2.09 11.43
CA ASN A 285 -9.82 -2.95 12.59
C ASN A 285 -9.96 -4.43 12.19
N ARG A 286 -10.42 -4.72 10.96
CA ARG A 286 -10.57 -6.07 10.42
C ARG A 286 -9.30 -6.63 9.78
N VAL A 287 -8.35 -5.76 9.49
CA VAL A 287 -7.16 -6.10 8.69
C VAL A 287 -5.94 -5.59 9.44
N MET A 288 -5.48 -6.32 10.48
CA MET A 288 -4.12 -6.36 11.06
C MET A 288 -4.07 -7.63 11.95
N ILE A 289 -2.98 -8.42 12.09
CA ILE A 289 -1.71 -8.19 12.82
C ILE A 289 -0.67 -9.22 12.33
N PRO A 290 0.64 -8.88 12.29
CA PRO A 290 1.63 -9.84 12.85
C PRO A 290 2.50 -9.32 14.02
N ASN A 291 2.57 -8.00 14.29
CA ASN A 291 3.39 -7.43 15.37
C ASN A 291 2.61 -6.51 16.33
N GLU A 292 2.40 -6.94 17.58
CA GLU A 292 1.59 -6.23 18.59
C GLU A 292 2.12 -4.83 18.94
N ARG A 293 3.44 -4.63 18.91
CA ARG A 293 4.05 -3.34 19.26
C ARG A 293 3.70 -2.27 18.24
N ILE A 294 3.88 -2.57 16.95
CA ILE A 294 3.49 -1.66 15.86
C ILE A 294 1.99 -1.38 15.92
N MET A 295 1.19 -2.40 16.22
CA MET A 295 -0.26 -2.26 16.37
C MET A 295 -0.67 -1.26 17.45
N ALA A 296 0.02 -1.24 18.59
CA ALA A 296 -0.26 -0.27 19.63
C ALA A 296 -0.06 1.18 19.14
N TYR A 297 1.02 1.45 18.40
CA TYR A 297 1.27 2.77 17.79
C TYR A 297 0.19 3.15 16.78
N LEU A 298 -0.20 2.23 15.90
CA LEU A 298 -1.23 2.49 14.89
C LEU A 298 -2.60 2.73 15.52
N LYS A 299 -2.99 1.95 16.55
CA LYS A 299 -4.24 2.16 17.30
C LYS A 299 -4.30 3.55 17.94
N ASN A 300 -3.19 4.02 18.51
CA ASN A 300 -3.10 5.36 19.09
C ASN A 300 -3.23 6.45 18.02
N LEU A 301 -2.56 6.29 16.87
CA LEU A 301 -2.73 7.17 15.72
C LEU A 301 -4.20 7.22 15.26
N TRP A 302 -4.86 6.07 15.20
CA TRP A 302 -6.26 5.99 14.80
C TRP A 302 -7.20 6.73 15.75
N ALA A 303 -6.98 6.61 17.06
CA ALA A 303 -7.75 7.37 18.04
C ALA A 303 -7.59 8.89 17.85
N GLU A 304 -6.37 9.36 17.56
CA GLU A 304 -6.11 10.78 17.28
C GLU A 304 -6.75 11.26 15.97
N LEU A 305 -6.76 10.42 14.93
CA LEU A 305 -7.43 10.72 13.67
C LEU A 305 -8.96 10.73 13.82
N HIS A 306 -9.49 9.97 14.78
CA HIS A 306 -10.92 9.90 15.10
C HIS A 306 -11.45 11.07 15.93
N THR A 307 -10.61 11.78 16.69
CA THR A 307 -11.09 12.91 17.50
C THR A 307 -11.75 13.97 16.60
N LYS A 308 -13.09 13.96 16.58
CA LYS A 308 -13.90 15.04 16.02
C LYS A 308 -13.43 16.31 16.71
N LYS A 309 -12.87 17.26 15.95
CA LYS A 309 -12.98 18.66 16.37
C LYS A 309 -14.49 18.91 16.44
N VAL A 310 -15.04 18.92 17.66
CA VAL A 310 -16.26 19.65 17.96
C VAL A 310 -15.91 21.10 17.62
N ALA A 311 -16.14 21.48 16.38
CA ALA A 311 -16.10 22.88 16.00
C ALA A 311 -17.30 23.50 16.71
N ASN A 312 -16.99 24.30 17.72
CA ASN A 312 -17.95 25.06 18.49
C ASN A 312 -18.92 25.77 17.55
N THR A 313 -20.19 25.38 17.62
CA THR A 313 -21.30 26.29 17.37
C THR A 313 -21.23 27.34 18.48
N ILE A 314 -20.54 28.45 18.24
CA ILE A 314 -20.78 29.66 19.01
C ILE A 314 -21.89 30.40 18.26
N ALA A 315 -22.94 30.68 19.03
CA ALA A 315 -24.17 31.37 18.67
C ALA A 315 -23.93 32.77 18.12
#